data_AF-A0A9X2RRP8-F1
#
_entry.id   AF-A0A9X2RRP8-F1
#
_cell.length_a   1.000
_cell.length_b   1.000
_cell.length_c   1.000
_cell.angle_alpha   90.00
_cell.angle_beta   90.00
_cell.angle_gamma   90.00
#
_symmetry.space_group_name_H-M   'P 1'
#
loop_
_entity.id
_entity.type
_entity.pdbx_description
1 polymer ?
#
loop_
_entity_poly.entity_id
_entity_poly.type
_entity_poly.pdbx_seq_one_letter_code
_entity_poly.pdbx_strand_id
1 'polypeptide(L)'
;METETAAADQEPRPVVDGPVFEVSDRRSSITVDGTGVIFRLDDETAEFDWPEIGAVETNTPRFGRRLSVSVYTTSRRSYDVHIEAPSRSLLKQWVTDLDTALDSYFEDTKTTD
;
A
#
# COMPACT_ATOMS: atom_id res chain seq x y z
N MET A 1 -30.34 1.53 -16.01
CA MET A 1 -29.17 0.63 -16.00
C MET A 1 -28.02 1.47 -15.50
N GLU A 2 -27.74 1.30 -14.22
CA GLU A 2 -26.77 2.07 -13.44
C GLU A 2 -25.35 1.81 -13.95
N THR A 3 -24.61 2.89 -14.16
CA THR A 3 -23.14 2.87 -14.20
C THR A 3 -22.74 3.83 -13.09
N GLU A 4 -22.70 3.29 -11.88
CA GLU A 4 -22.15 3.99 -10.73
C GLU A 4 -20.66 4.11 -10.97
N THR A 5 -20.27 5.28 -11.48
CA THR A 5 -18.88 5.69 -11.60
C THR A 5 -18.42 5.96 -10.17
N ALA A 6 -17.63 5.05 -9.60
CA ALA A 6 -16.90 5.28 -8.36
C ALA A 6 -15.80 6.31 -8.63
N ALA A 7 -16.22 7.57 -8.80
CA ALA A 7 -15.36 8.71 -8.57
C ALA A 7 -15.07 8.66 -7.07
N ALA A 8 -13.86 8.20 -6.72
CA ALA A 8 -13.33 8.30 -5.37
C ALA A 8 -13.47 9.76 -4.92
N ASP A 9 -14.49 10.01 -4.11
CA ASP A 9 -14.69 11.25 -3.38
C ASP A 9 -13.45 11.40 -2.50
N GLN A 10 -12.54 12.26 -2.94
CA GLN A 10 -11.41 12.68 -2.13
C GLN A 10 -12.00 13.60 -1.05
N GLU A 11 -12.74 13.03 -0.09
CA GLU A 11 -12.88 13.68 1.22
C GLU A 11 -11.46 14.04 1.66
N PRO A 12 -11.23 15.27 2.17
CA PRO A 12 -9.92 15.65 2.66
C PRO A 12 -9.59 14.71 3.81
N ARG A 13 -8.86 13.62 3.52
CA ARG A 13 -8.34 12.72 4.54
C ARG A 13 -7.61 13.62 5.53
N PRO A 14 -7.83 13.44 6.85
CA PRO A 14 -7.09 14.18 7.83
C PRO A 14 -5.61 14.07 7.46
N VAL A 15 -4.90 15.20 7.44
CA VAL A 15 -3.45 15.21 7.21
C VAL A 15 -2.85 14.39 8.35
N VAL A 16 -2.65 13.10 8.10
CA VAL A 16 -2.03 12.20 9.04
C VAL A 16 -0.56 12.57 9.05
N ASP A 17 -0.10 13.13 10.18
CA ASP A 17 1.30 13.43 10.39
C ASP A 17 2.10 12.12 10.31
N GLY A 18 2.79 11.91 9.18
CA GLY A 18 3.60 10.73 8.96
C GLY A 18 4.09 10.58 7.52
N PRO A 19 5.02 9.64 7.27
CA PRO A 19 5.53 9.37 5.93
C PRO A 19 4.44 8.78 5.05
N VAL A 20 4.07 9.52 4.01
CA VAL A 20 3.14 9.04 2.97
C VAL A 20 3.95 8.44 1.83
N PHE A 21 3.67 7.18 1.52
CA PHE A 21 4.20 6.48 0.37
C PHE A 21 3.08 6.20 -0.63
N GLU A 22 3.18 6.71 -1.85
CA GLU A 22 2.20 6.48 -2.91
C GLU A 22 2.90 6.09 -4.21
N VAL A 23 2.51 4.96 -4.78
CA VAL A 23 2.97 4.49 -6.09
C VAL A 23 1.82 3.96 -6.92
N SER A 24 1.84 4.25 -8.22
CA SER A 24 0.81 3.80 -9.17
C SER A 24 1.43 3.38 -10.49
N ASP A 25 0.88 2.32 -11.08
CA ASP A 25 1.12 1.87 -12.45
C ASP A 25 -0.16 2.05 -13.27
N ARG A 26 -0.15 1.60 -14.53
CA ARG A 26 -1.30 1.62 -15.44
C ARG A 26 -2.56 0.94 -14.87
N ARG A 27 -2.41 -0.08 -14.02
CA ARG A 27 -3.55 -0.88 -13.51
C ARG A 27 -3.73 -0.85 -12.00
N SER A 28 -2.66 -0.61 -11.24
CA SER A 28 -2.69 -0.78 -9.80
C SER A 28 -2.04 0.40 -9.10
N SER A 29 -2.49 0.73 -7.89
CA SER A 29 -1.82 1.68 -7.01
C SER A 29 -1.74 1.17 -5.58
N ILE A 30 -0.70 1.61 -4.89
CA ILE A 30 -0.41 1.30 -3.50
C ILE A 30 -0.17 2.63 -2.79
N THR A 31 -0.93 2.86 -1.74
CA THR A 31 -0.78 4.03 -0.86
C THR A 31 -0.60 3.52 0.57
N VAL A 32 0.39 4.06 1.27
CA VAL A 32 0.64 3.81 2.69
C VAL A 32 0.71 5.18 3.37
N ASP A 33 -0.12 5.38 4.37
CA ASP A 33 -0.21 6.62 5.14
C ASP A 33 -0.50 6.32 6.61
N GLY A 34 -0.71 7.36 7.42
CA GLY A 34 -0.97 7.18 8.85
C GLY A 34 -2.34 6.58 9.19
N THR A 35 -3.22 6.41 8.21
CA THR A 35 -4.48 5.67 8.38
C THR A 35 -4.28 4.17 8.16
N GLY A 36 -3.42 3.80 7.20
CA GLY A 36 -3.11 2.40 6.92
C GLY A 36 -2.53 2.17 5.54
N VAL A 37 -2.95 1.08 4.90
CA VAL A 37 -2.52 0.67 3.56
C VAL A 37 -3.74 0.57 2.65
N ILE A 38 -3.66 1.19 1.48
CA ILE A 38 -4.71 1.18 0.47
C ILE A 38 -4.15 0.56 -0.80
N PHE A 39 -4.82 -0.49 -1.26
CA PHE A 39 -4.57 -1.14 -2.54
C PHE A 39 -5.69 -0.81 -3.50
N ARG A 40 -5.32 -0.45 -4.72
CA ARG A 40 -6.27 -0.29 -5.80
C ARG A 40 -5.82 -1.09 -7.00
N LEU A 41 -6.75 -1.81 -7.61
CA LEU A 41 -6.53 -2.68 -8.76
C LEU A 41 -7.69 -2.50 -9.74
N ASP A 42 -7.37 -1.95 -10.92
CA ASP A 42 -8.33 -1.56 -11.95
C ASP A 42 -9.45 -0.66 -11.36
N ASP A 43 -10.62 -1.22 -11.04
CA ASP A 43 -11.77 -0.51 -10.45
C ASP A 43 -12.02 -0.89 -8.97
N GLU A 44 -11.30 -1.89 -8.45
CA GLU A 44 -11.44 -2.35 -7.07
C GLU A 44 -10.49 -1.59 -6.15
N THR A 45 -10.99 -1.18 -4.97
CA THR A 45 -10.20 -0.55 -3.91
C THR A 45 -10.37 -1.33 -2.62
N ALA A 46 -9.25 -1.60 -1.94
CA ALA A 46 -9.19 -2.28 -0.66
C ALA A 46 -8.39 -1.43 0.32
N GLU A 47 -9.01 -1.07 1.43
CA GLU A 47 -8.44 -0.22 2.48
C GLU A 47 -8.23 -1.07 3.73
N PHE A 48 -7.06 -0.95 4.34
CA PHE A 48 -6.67 -1.70 5.52
C PHE A 48 -6.11 -0.74 6.57
N ASP A 49 -6.74 -0.67 7.74
CA ASP A 49 -6.22 0.13 8.85
C ASP A 49 -5.04 -0.56 9.54
N TRP A 50 -4.11 0.21 10.11
CA TRP A 50 -2.99 -0.33 10.92
C TRP A 50 -3.37 -1.40 11.96
N PRO A 51 -4.45 -1.26 12.78
CA PRO A 51 -4.86 -2.30 13.72
C PRO A 51 -5.37 -3.60 13.05
N GLU A 52 -5.82 -3.55 11.80
CA GLU A 52 -6.21 -4.74 11.04
C GLU A 52 -5.00 -5.43 10.39
N ILE A 53 -3.98 -4.65 10.03
CA ILE A 53 -2.76 -5.14 9.38
C ILE A 53 -1.90 -5.87 10.40
N GLY A 54 -1.72 -7.19 10.21
CA GLY A 54 -0.78 -7.99 10.98
C GLY A 54 0.64 -7.92 10.42
N ALA A 55 0.78 -7.89 9.11
CA ALA A 55 2.08 -7.76 8.43
C ALA A 55 1.91 -7.28 6.99
N VAL A 56 2.93 -6.60 6.47
CA VAL A 56 3.05 -6.26 5.05
C VAL A 56 4.31 -6.92 4.51
N GLU A 57 4.18 -7.71 3.45
CA GLU A 57 5.30 -8.35 2.76
C GLU A 57 5.48 -7.73 1.38
N THR A 58 6.72 -7.33 1.08
CA THR A 58 7.11 -6.85 -0.25
C THR A 58 7.97 -7.89 -0.94
N ASN A 59 7.56 -8.30 -2.14
CA ASN A 59 8.29 -9.26 -2.95
C ASN A 59 8.64 -8.65 -4.31
N THR A 60 9.92 -8.72 -4.68
CA THR A 60 10.40 -8.28 -5.99
C THR A 60 11.12 -9.42 -6.70
N PRO A 61 10.80 -9.69 -7.98
CA PRO A 61 11.49 -10.72 -8.73
C PRO A 61 12.93 -10.29 -8.99
N ARG A 62 13.87 -11.25 -8.91
CA ARG A 62 15.28 -11.04 -9.26
C ARG A 62 15.46 -10.51 -10.70
N PHE A 63 14.56 -10.88 -11.60
CA PHE A 63 14.48 -10.38 -12.97
C PHE A 63 13.11 -9.77 -13.23
N GLY A 64 13.07 -8.47 -13.50
CA GLY A 64 11.84 -7.75 -13.81
C GLY A 64 11.82 -6.36 -13.17
N ARG A 65 10.67 -5.71 -13.27
CA ARG A 65 10.37 -4.42 -12.67
C ARG A 65 9.03 -4.42 -11.92
N ARG A 66 8.52 -5.60 -11.57
CA ARG A 66 7.26 -5.78 -10.83
C ARG A 66 7.54 -5.74 -9.33
N LEU A 67 6.78 -4.94 -8.61
CA LEU A 67 6.67 -4.99 -7.16
C LEU A 67 5.39 -5.74 -6.81
N SER A 68 5.50 -6.74 -5.96
CA SER A 68 4.38 -7.41 -5.35
C SER A 68 4.30 -6.99 -3.90
N VAL A 69 3.14 -6.57 -3.44
CA VAL A 69 2.92 -6.25 -2.03
C VAL A 69 1.74 -7.07 -1.53
N SER A 70 1.94 -7.77 -0.43
CA SER A 70 0.96 -8.62 0.21
C SER A 70 0.67 -8.09 1.62
N VAL A 71 -0.58 -7.72 1.90
CA VAL A 71 -1.03 -7.35 3.24
C VAL A 71 -1.66 -8.57 3.88
N TYR A 72 -1.19 -8.93 5.07
CA TYR A 72 -1.76 -9.96 5.93
C TYR A 72 -2.60 -9.29 7.00
N THR A 73 -3.89 -9.60 7.04
CA THR A 73 -4.81 -9.08 8.06
C THR A 73 -4.95 -10.03 9.24
N THR A 74 -5.26 -9.47 10.40
CA THR A 74 -5.55 -10.22 11.64
C THR A 74 -6.70 -11.22 11.48
N SER A 75 -7.61 -10.95 10.54
CA SER A 75 -8.73 -11.81 10.15
C SER A 75 -8.33 -13.08 9.39
N ARG A 76 -7.03 -13.43 9.34
CA ARG A 76 -6.45 -14.54 8.55
C ARG A 76 -6.72 -14.42 7.04
N ARG A 77 -6.91 -13.20 6.55
CA ARG A 77 -7.01 -12.91 5.11
C ARG A 77 -5.70 -12.30 4.66
N SER A 78 -5.38 -12.50 3.40
CA SER A 78 -4.24 -11.87 2.75
C SER A 78 -4.67 -11.30 1.41
N TYR A 79 -4.19 -10.11 1.10
CA TYR A 79 -4.49 -9.40 -0.13
C TYR A 79 -3.18 -9.10 -0.84
N ASP A 80 -3.06 -9.51 -2.10
CA ASP A 80 -1.88 -9.24 -2.92
C ASP A 80 -2.21 -8.24 -4.01
N VAL A 81 -1.29 -7.30 -4.25
CA VAL A 81 -1.34 -6.38 -5.37
C VAL A 81 0.00 -6.36 -6.08
N HIS A 82 -0.09 -6.23 -7.41
CA HIS A 82 1.06 -6.21 -8.29
C HIS A 82 1.11 -4.90 -9.04
N ILE A 83 2.24 -4.21 -8.93
CA ILE A 83 2.48 -2.93 -9.58
C ILE A 83 3.76 -3.00 -10.41
N GLU A 84 3.75 -2.48 -11.64
CA GLU A 84 4.93 -2.45 -12.50
C GLU A 84 5.64 -1.10 -12.40
N ALA A 85 6.89 -1.11 -11.97
CA ALA A 85 7.71 0.09 -11.93
C ALA A 85 8.16 0.49 -13.34
N PRO A 86 8.21 1.79 -13.69
CA PRO A 86 8.68 2.25 -14.99
C PRO A 86 10.14 1.83 -15.27
N SER A 87 10.98 1.76 -14.23
CA SER A 87 12.38 1.37 -14.32
C SER A 87 12.83 0.54 -13.10
N ARG A 88 13.94 -0.22 -13.24
CA ARG A 88 14.52 -0.95 -12.10
C ARG A 88 15.05 -0.04 -10.99
N SER A 89 15.48 1.17 -11.32
CA SER A 89 15.92 2.14 -10.31
C SER A 89 14.75 2.61 -9.46
N LEU A 90 13.61 2.93 -10.12
CA LEU A 90 12.37 3.25 -9.43
C LEU A 90 11.86 2.08 -8.59
N LEU A 91 11.93 0.84 -9.09
CA LEU A 91 11.54 -0.33 -8.30
C LEU A 91 12.30 -0.40 -6.97
N LYS A 92 13.63 -0.21 -7.01
CA LYS A 92 14.45 -0.23 -5.79
C LYS A 92 14.07 0.90 -4.84
N GLN A 93 13.86 2.10 -5.39
CA GLN A 93 13.41 3.25 -4.61
C GLN A 93 12.05 2.98 -3.95
N TRP A 94 11.09 2.43 -4.70
CA TRP A 94 9.77 2.07 -4.17
C TRP A 94 9.86 1.08 -3.01
N VAL A 95 10.71 0.05 -3.11
CA VAL A 95 10.92 -0.90 -2.00
C VAL A 95 11.49 -0.17 -0.78
N THR A 96 12.53 0.64 -0.96
CA THR A 96 13.16 1.38 0.16
C THR A 96 12.22 2.40 0.80
N ASP A 97 11.47 3.16 0.00
CA ASP A 97 10.53 4.16 0.50
C ASP A 97 9.36 3.48 1.22
N LEU A 98 8.88 2.34 0.70
CA LEU A 98 7.86 1.52 1.35
C LEU A 98 8.35 0.94 2.67
N ASP A 99 9.53 0.32 2.71
CA ASP A 99 10.14 -0.17 3.95
C ASP A 99 10.27 0.96 4.98
N THR A 100 10.71 2.15 4.56
CA THR A 100 10.86 3.32 5.45
C THR A 100 9.52 3.80 6.01
N ALA A 101 8.47 3.83 5.18
CA ALA A 101 7.13 4.19 5.61
C ALA A 101 6.58 3.13 6.59
N LEU A 102 6.71 1.85 6.25
CA LEU A 102 6.29 0.74 7.12
C LEU A 102 7.03 0.78 8.45
N ASP A 103 8.35 0.97 8.46
CA ASP A 103 9.14 1.08 9.69
C ASP A 103 8.61 2.20 10.58
N SER A 104 8.25 3.36 10.03
CA SER A 104 7.73 4.47 10.85
C SER A 104 6.41 4.14 11.55
N TYR A 105 5.54 3.35 10.93
CA TYR A 105 4.25 2.95 11.52
C TYR A 105 4.35 1.68 12.36
N PHE A 106 5.20 0.72 12.00
CA PHE A 106 5.44 -0.50 12.79
C PHE A 106 6.36 -0.25 14.00
N GLU A 107 7.30 0.70 13.95
CA GLU A 107 8.07 1.12 15.14
C GLU A 107 7.18 1.76 16.20
N ASP A 108 6.13 2.50 15.80
CA ASP A 108 5.14 3.06 16.73
C ASP A 108 4.37 1.96 17.47
N THR A 109 4.05 0.83 16.79
CA THR A 109 3.41 -0.34 17.42
C THR A 109 4.29 -1.08 18.44
N LYS A 110 5.60 -0.81 18.49
CA LYS A 110 6.54 -1.39 19.47
C LYS A 110 6.65 -0.62 20.77
N THR A 111 5.85 0.43 20.97
CA THR A 111 5.72 1.09 22.28
C THR A 111 4.37 0.72 22.90
N THR A 112 4.25 -0.51 23.40
CA THR A 112 3.23 -0.83 24.41
C THR A 112 3.94 -1.53 25.56
N ASP A 113 3.92 -0.82 26.69
CA ASP A 113 4.43 -1.08 28.04
C ASP A 113 4.21 -2.52 28.55
#